data_AF-T1FZP0-F1
#
_entry.id   AF-T1FZP0-F1
#
_cell.length_a   1.000
_cell.length_b   1.000
_cell.length_c   1.000
_cell.angle_alpha   90.00
_cell.angle_beta   90.00
_cell.angle_gamma   90.00
#
_symmetry.space_group_name_H-M   'P 1'
#
loop_
_entity.id
_entity.type
_entity.pdbx_description
1 polymer ?
#
loop_
_entity_poly.entity_id
_entity_poly.type
_entity_poly.pdbx_seq_one_letter_code
_entity_poly.pdbx_strand_id
1 'polypeptide(L)'
;REFYYIQMEKYARQAIAEGVRCASNLHVTSDSELYRILVLHYNRNHRVEVPDNFRATVEATLREFFKSIQAEKDQEQSWKKAIYKIIARLDDVIPEHFKMSNWLEQVVDS
;
A
#
# COMPACT_ATOMS: atom_id res chain seq x y z
N ARG A 1 6.65 -2.12 -6.71
CA ARG A 1 5.70 -0.99 -6.56
C ARG A 1 4.40 -1.21 -7.34
N GLU A 2 4.44 -1.73 -8.57
CA GLU A 2 3.22 -1.97 -9.37
C GLU A 2 2.22 -2.92 -8.69
N PHE A 3 2.68 -4.08 -8.18
CA PHE A 3 1.83 -5.02 -7.44
C PHE A 3 1.05 -4.38 -6.29
N TYR A 4 1.73 -3.53 -5.48
CA TYR A 4 1.11 -2.80 -4.38
C TYR A 4 -0.09 -1.98 -4.86
N TYR A 5 0.09 -1.15 -5.89
CA TYR A 5 -0.99 -0.30 -6.42
C TYR A 5 -2.11 -1.09 -7.09
N ILE A 6 -1.80 -2.22 -7.74
CA ILE A 6 -2.82 -3.13 -8.27
C ILE A 6 -3.71 -3.65 -7.14
N GLN A 7 -3.13 -4.05 -6.01
CA GLN A 7 -3.93 -4.52 -4.86
C GLN A 7 -4.76 -3.38 -4.27
N MET A 8 -4.21 -2.18 -4.10
CA MET A 8 -4.98 -1.02 -3.59
C MET A 8 -6.19 -0.73 -4.46
N GLU A 9 -6.01 -0.71 -5.78
CA GLU A 9 -7.09 -0.47 -6.73
C GLU A 9 -8.13 -1.59 -6.68
N LYS A 10 -7.71 -2.86 -6.71
CA LYS A 10 -8.59 -4.02 -6.63
C LYS A 10 -9.49 -3.95 -5.39
N TYR A 11 -8.90 -3.78 -4.21
CA TYR A 11 -9.64 -3.77 -2.95
C TYR A 11 -10.50 -2.51 -2.80
N ALA A 12 -10.07 -1.37 -3.33
CA ALA A 12 -10.90 -0.16 -3.36
C ALA A 12 -12.15 -0.36 -4.23
N ARG A 13 -12.01 -0.92 -5.44
CA ARG A 13 -13.15 -1.25 -6.32
C ARG A 13 -14.08 -2.28 -5.69
N GLN A 14 -13.51 -3.30 -5.05
CA GLN A 14 -14.29 -4.32 -4.34
C GLN A 14 -15.12 -3.70 -3.21
N ALA A 15 -14.53 -2.85 -2.37
CA ALA A 15 -15.26 -2.20 -1.30
C ALA A 15 -16.41 -1.30 -1.82
N ILE A 16 -16.19 -0.61 -2.93
CA ILE A 16 -17.25 0.18 -3.60
C ILE A 16 -18.38 -0.75 -4.08
N ALA A 17 -18.04 -1.87 -4.71
CA ALA A 17 -19.02 -2.87 -5.19
C ALA A 17 -19.81 -3.53 -4.05
N GLU A 18 -19.17 -3.72 -2.89
CA GLU A 18 -19.80 -4.21 -1.65
C GLU A 18 -20.66 -3.15 -0.93
N GLY A 19 -20.71 -1.93 -1.47
CA GLY A 19 -21.59 -0.87 -1.00
C GLY A 19 -20.99 0.03 0.09
N VAL A 20 -19.68 -0.05 0.35
CA VAL A 20 -19.01 0.89 1.25
C VAL A 20 -19.17 2.31 0.71
N ARG A 21 -19.64 3.23 1.56
CA ARG A 21 -19.91 4.63 1.17
C ARG A 21 -18.88 5.62 1.69
N CYS A 22 -18.12 5.26 2.72
CA CYS A 22 -17.20 6.17 3.38
C CYS A 22 -15.82 5.55 3.49
N ALA A 23 -14.79 6.29 3.07
CA ALA A 23 -13.40 5.84 3.18
C ALA A 23 -12.97 5.57 4.64
N SER A 24 -13.58 6.28 5.62
CA SER A 24 -13.36 6.04 7.05
C SER A 24 -13.73 4.62 7.50
N ASN A 25 -14.64 3.96 6.79
CA ASN A 25 -15.09 2.60 7.12
C ASN A 25 -14.13 1.54 6.58
N LEU A 26 -13.14 1.93 5.79
CA LEU A 26 -12.07 1.03 5.37
C LEU A 26 -11.04 0.96 6.48
N HIS A 27 -10.92 -0.24 7.05
CA HIS A 27 -9.93 -0.56 8.08
C HIS A 27 -9.04 -1.71 7.60
N VAL A 28 -7.73 -1.52 7.68
CA VAL A 28 -6.75 -2.57 7.39
C VAL A 28 -6.22 -3.09 8.71
N THR A 29 -6.56 -4.33 9.03
CA THR A 29 -6.12 -5.06 10.21
C THR A 29 -5.05 -6.08 9.83
N SER A 30 -4.42 -6.70 10.83
CA SER A 30 -3.52 -7.86 10.64
C SER A 30 -4.19 -9.00 9.89
N ASP A 31 -5.50 -9.17 10.06
CA ASP A 31 -6.29 -10.25 9.51
C ASP A 31 -6.84 -9.93 8.11
N SER A 32 -6.80 -8.65 7.72
CA SER A 32 -7.25 -8.20 6.40
C SER A 32 -6.49 -8.94 5.30
N GLU A 33 -7.22 -9.49 4.33
CA GLU A 33 -6.63 -10.26 3.23
C GLU A 33 -5.62 -9.42 2.43
N LEU A 34 -5.94 -8.14 2.17
CA LEU A 34 -5.03 -7.18 1.56
C LEU A 34 -3.68 -7.14 2.30
N TYR A 35 -3.70 -7.04 3.63
CA TYR A 35 -2.49 -6.99 4.43
C TYR A 35 -1.68 -8.28 4.31
N ARG A 36 -2.33 -9.45 4.44
CA ARG A 36 -1.68 -10.76 4.31
C ARG A 36 -1.03 -10.95 2.94
N ILE A 37 -1.71 -10.55 1.85
CA ILE A 37 -1.19 -10.64 0.48
C ILE A 37 0.05 -9.76 0.31
N LEU A 38 0.02 -8.53 0.84
CA LEU A 38 1.17 -7.63 0.76
C LEU A 38 2.36 -8.15 1.57
N VAL A 39 2.12 -8.60 2.81
CA VAL A 39 3.17 -9.16 3.67
C VAL A 39 3.77 -10.42 3.03
N LEU A 40 2.96 -11.33 2.50
CA LEU A 40 3.46 -12.53 1.83
C LEU A 40 4.29 -12.20 0.59
N HIS A 41 3.88 -11.18 -0.18
CA HIS A 41 4.59 -10.78 -1.39
C HIS A 41 5.94 -10.12 -1.09
N TYR A 42 6.00 -9.23 -0.08
CA TYR A 42 7.20 -8.45 0.24
C TYR A 42 8.10 -9.09 1.31
N ASN A 43 7.55 -9.95 2.16
CA ASN A 43 8.23 -10.60 3.29
C ASN A 43 8.04 -12.12 3.27
N ARG A 44 8.18 -12.74 2.10
CA ARG A 44 7.89 -14.17 1.84
C ARG A 44 8.60 -15.15 2.77
N ASN A 45 9.78 -14.79 3.28
CA ASN A 45 10.59 -15.62 4.16
C ASN A 45 10.53 -15.17 5.64
N HIS A 46 9.64 -14.23 5.99
CA HIS A 46 9.53 -13.64 7.33
C HIS A 46 10.88 -13.16 7.90
N ARG A 47 11.77 -12.68 7.03
CA ARG A 47 13.15 -12.32 7.40
C ARG A 47 13.21 -11.05 8.24
N VAL A 48 12.15 -10.25 8.21
CA VAL A 48 12.04 -8.97 8.93
C VAL A 48 10.69 -8.88 9.63
N GLU A 49 10.65 -8.22 10.78
CA GLU A 49 9.39 -7.82 11.40
C GLU A 49 8.71 -6.75 10.54
N VAL A 50 7.38 -6.84 10.42
CA VAL A 50 6.62 -5.85 9.64
C VAL A 50 6.48 -4.58 10.46
N PRO A 51 6.93 -3.41 9.97
CA PRO A 51 6.84 -2.17 10.74
C PRO A 51 5.39 -1.82 11.08
N ASP A 52 5.14 -1.32 12.30
CA ASP A 52 3.80 -0.92 12.74
C ASP A 52 3.15 0.13 11.81
N ASN A 53 3.98 1.03 11.26
CA ASN A 53 3.55 2.07 10.33
C ASN A 53 3.11 1.51 8.96
N PHE A 54 3.59 0.33 8.56
CA PHE A 54 3.26 -0.24 7.24
C PHE A 54 1.75 -0.43 7.08
N ARG A 55 1.08 -0.94 8.13
CA ARG A 55 -0.38 -1.10 8.14
C ARG A 55 -1.10 0.24 7.96
N ALA A 56 -0.66 1.27 8.67
CA ALA A 56 -1.23 2.61 8.56
C ALA A 56 -1.06 3.20 7.15
N THR A 57 0.12 3.02 6.53
CA THR A 57 0.37 3.44 5.15
C THR A 57 -0.49 2.68 4.14
N VAL A 58 -0.68 1.38 4.33
CA VAL A 58 -1.59 0.56 3.50
C VAL A 58 -3.03 1.05 3.62
N GLU A 59 -3.52 1.29 4.84
CA GLU A 59 -4.87 1.82 5.07
C GLU A 59 -5.06 3.20 4.43
N ALA A 60 -4.13 4.12 4.66
CA ALA A 60 -4.19 5.46 4.10
C ALA A 60 -4.18 5.41 2.57
N THR A 61 -3.32 4.58 1.96
CA THR A 61 -3.27 4.42 0.51
C THR A 61 -4.58 3.85 -0.03
N LEU A 62 -5.11 2.79 0.58
CA LEU A 62 -6.38 2.19 0.18
C LEU A 62 -7.51 3.22 0.19
N ARG A 63 -7.56 4.07 1.22
CA ARG A 63 -8.54 5.16 1.31
C ARG A 63 -8.39 6.19 0.20
N GLU A 64 -7.18 6.53 -0.24
CA GLU A 64 -6.97 7.47 -1.35
C GLU A 64 -7.37 6.88 -2.71
N PHE A 65 -7.12 5.58 -2.93
CA PHE A 65 -7.65 4.86 -4.10
C PHE A 65 -9.17 4.84 -4.08
N PHE A 66 -9.77 4.47 -2.94
CA PHE A 66 -11.22 4.45 -2.77
C PHE A 66 -11.85 5.81 -3.04
N LYS A 67 -11.35 6.89 -2.44
CA LYS A 67 -11.87 8.25 -2.67
C LYS A 67 -11.79 8.66 -4.13
N SER A 68 -10.68 8.36 -4.80
CA SER A 68 -10.49 8.71 -6.21
C SER A 68 -11.46 7.96 -7.12
N ILE A 69 -11.64 6.65 -6.91
CA ILE A 69 -12.53 5.81 -7.71
C ILE A 69 -14.00 6.12 -7.42
N GLN A 70 -14.35 6.33 -6.15
CA GLN A 70 -15.71 6.71 -5.75
C GLN A 70 -16.13 8.06 -6.36
N ALA A 71 -15.19 8.98 -6.55
CA ALA A 71 -15.40 10.27 -7.20
C ALA A 71 -15.21 10.20 -8.74
N GLU A 72 -15.12 9.01 -9.32
CA GLU A 72 -14.94 8.77 -10.77
C GLU A 72 -13.71 9.44 -11.38
N LYS A 73 -12.72 9.82 -10.55
CA LYS A 73 -11.46 10.44 -10.99
C LYS A 73 -10.55 9.44 -11.69
N ASP A 74 -10.81 8.15 -11.55
CA ASP A 74 -10.01 7.07 -12.16
C ASP A 74 -10.11 7.00 -13.69
N GLN A 75 -11.04 7.77 -14.29
CA GLN A 75 -11.13 7.99 -15.73
C GLN A 75 -10.07 8.98 -16.25
N GLU A 76 -9.48 9.80 -15.38
CA GLU A 76 -8.45 10.76 -15.76
C GLU A 76 -7.10 10.05 -15.98
N GLN A 77 -6.37 10.35 -17.06
CA GLN A 77 -5.07 9.70 -17.35
C GLN A 77 -4.04 9.79 -16.20
N SER A 78 -4.17 10.80 -15.33
CA SER A 78 -3.18 11.12 -14.30
C SER A 78 -3.64 10.91 -12.86
N TRP A 79 -4.79 10.27 -12.63
CA TRP A 79 -5.42 10.14 -11.30
C TRP A 79 -4.49 9.56 -10.24
N LYS A 80 -3.69 8.55 -10.59
CA LYS A 80 -2.72 7.91 -9.68
C LYS A 80 -1.58 8.87 -9.27
N LYS A 81 -1.24 9.89 -10.07
CA LYS A 81 -0.21 10.87 -9.71
C LYS A 81 -0.60 11.67 -8.46
N ALA A 82 -1.89 11.99 -8.29
CA ALA A 82 -2.37 12.67 -7.10
C ALA A 82 -2.19 11.79 -5.85
N ILE A 83 -2.51 10.51 -5.97
CA ILE A 83 -2.35 9.52 -4.90
C ILE A 83 -0.87 9.36 -4.53
N TYR A 84 0.03 9.22 -5.51
CA TYR A 84 1.47 9.08 -5.26
C TYR A 84 2.05 10.27 -4.49
N LYS A 85 1.57 11.49 -4.74
CA LYS A 85 1.98 12.68 -3.97
C LYS A 85 1.55 12.63 -2.52
N ILE A 86 0.40 12.02 -2.21
CA ILE A 86 -0.09 11.86 -0.85
C ILE A 86 0.73 10.79 -0.14
N ILE A 87 0.93 9.62 -0.77
CA ILE A 87 1.73 8.53 -0.21
C ILE A 87 3.18 8.98 0.06
N ALA A 88 3.79 9.72 -0.86
CA ALA A 88 5.14 10.23 -0.68
C ALA A 88 5.29 11.18 0.53
N ARG A 89 4.20 11.74 1.05
CA ARG A 89 4.18 12.52 2.30
C ARG A 89 3.94 11.65 3.55
N LEU A 90 3.43 10.43 3.37
CA LEU A 90 3.19 9.44 4.42
C LEU A 90 4.38 8.50 4.62
N ASP A 91 5.29 8.42 3.64
CA ASP A 91 6.63 7.86 3.81
C ASP A 91 7.41 8.74 4.80
N ASP A 92 7.13 8.52 6.10
CA ASP A 92 8.00 8.92 7.19
C ASP A 92 9.41 8.39 6.92
N VAL A 93 10.42 9.15 7.36
CA VAL A 93 11.84 8.93 7.03
C VAL A 93 12.18 7.45 7.20
N ILE A 94 12.42 6.74 6.08
CA ILE A 94 12.90 5.35 6.11
C ILE A 94 13.98 5.26 7.17
N PRO A 95 13.80 4.44 8.23
CA PRO A 95 14.77 4.35 9.30
C PRO A 95 16.16 4.08 8.72
N GLU A 96 17.19 4.75 9.20
CA GLU A 96 18.54 4.65 8.62
C GLU A 96 19.05 3.21 8.53
N HIS A 97 18.60 2.29 9.38
CA HIS A 97 18.94 0.87 9.28
C HIS A 97 18.41 0.19 8.00
N PHE A 98 17.32 0.67 7.41
CA PHE A 98 16.87 0.26 6.07
C PHE A 98 17.65 0.97 4.95
N LYS A 99 18.28 2.12 5.23
CA LYS A 99 19.15 2.84 4.28
C LYS A 99 20.60 2.33 4.27
N MET A 100 21.07 1.75 5.38
CA MET A 100 22.45 1.28 5.57
C MET A 100 22.70 -0.13 5.02
N SER A 101 21.66 -0.92 4.73
CA SER A 101 21.91 -2.20 4.09
C SER A 101 22.22 -1.98 2.61
N ASN A 102 23.48 -2.22 2.32
CA ASN A 102 24.03 -2.72 1.08
C ASN A 102 23.34 -4.02 0.58
N TRP A 103 22.01 -4.13 0.74
CA TRP A 103 21.22 -5.34 0.55
C TRP A 103 21.15 -5.77 -0.93
N LEU A 104 21.42 -4.83 -1.83
CA LEU A 104 21.55 -5.08 -3.26
C LEU A 104 22.91 -5.70 -3.63
N GLU A 105 23.98 -5.48 -2.87
CA GLU A 105 25.30 -6.03 -3.20
C GLU A 105 25.50 -7.47 -2.71
N GLN A 106 24.70 -7.97 -1.75
CA GLN A 106 24.82 -9.35 -1.26
C GLN A 106 24.06 -10.41 -2.07
N VAL A 107 23.30 -10.02 -3.11
CA VAL A 107 22.56 -10.98 -3.97
C VAL A 107 23.28 -11.25 -5.29
N VAL A 108 24.40 -10.58 -5.57
CA VAL A 108 25.15 -10.73 -6.83
C VAL A 108 26.40 -11.62 -6.68
N ASP A 109 26.77 -12.04 -5.47
CA ASP A 109 27.90 -12.96 -5.25
C ASP A 109 27.45 -14.22 -4.51
N SER A 110 26.99 -15.21 -5.27
CA SER A 110 26.94 -16.64 -4.89
C SER A 110 26.89 -17.49 -6.15
#